data_AF-A0A101MHY3-F1
#
_entry.id   AF-A0A101MHY3-F1
#
_cell.length_a   1.000
_cell.length_b   1.000
_cell.length_c   1.000
_cell.angle_alpha   90.00
_cell.angle_beta   90.00
_cell.angle_gamma   90.00
#
_symmetry.space_group_name_H-M   'P 1'
#
loop_
_entity.id
_entity.type
_entity.pdbx_description
1 polymer ?
#
loop_
_entity_poly.entity_id
_entity_poly.type
_entity_poly.pdbx_seq_one_letter_code
_entity_poly.pdbx_strand_id
1 'polypeptide(L)'
;MWPGQRVESGFSPDGQIDHHVTEILRLAERTTHTRRADRHFLVFPLFLAGATASASGLKMMAMELMTSMEDKEDGMGRNAATTRAILQIVYERQLERFMHVGHTFDVDWSDLMAQEGLQMVNFGF
;
A
#
# COMPACT_ATOMS: atom_id res chain seq x y z
N MET A 1 27.43 -6.79 5.16
CA MET A 1 26.76 -5.52 4.79
C MET A 1 26.91 -5.31 3.30
N TRP A 2 25.85 -4.92 2.59
CA TRP A 2 25.90 -4.77 1.13
C TRP A 2 26.62 -3.47 0.71
N PRO A 3 27.47 -3.50 -0.34
CA PRO A 3 28.07 -2.29 -0.89
C PRO A 3 26.97 -1.35 -1.42
N GLY A 4 26.87 -0.14 -0.86
CA GLY A 4 25.85 0.86 -1.23
C GLY A 4 24.67 0.97 -0.26
N GLN A 5 24.61 0.14 0.78
CA GLN A 5 23.64 0.32 1.86
C GLN A 5 23.96 1.64 2.59
N ARG A 6 23.08 2.64 2.47
CA ARG A 6 23.24 3.93 3.15
C ARG A 6 23.30 3.70 4.67
N VAL A 7 24.38 4.17 5.28
CA VAL A 7 24.53 4.24 6.74
C VAL A 7 23.66 5.41 7.20
N GLU A 8 22.59 5.06 7.92
CA GLU A 8 21.77 5.94 8.78
C GLU A 8 21.45 7.31 8.18
N SER A 9 20.34 7.37 7.43
CA SER A 9 19.73 8.64 7.07
C SER A 9 19.27 9.35 8.35
N GLY A 10 19.56 10.65 8.51
CA GLY A 10 19.24 11.46 9.69
C GLY A 10 17.74 11.73 9.94
N PHE A 11 16.86 10.92 9.36
CA PHE A 11 15.41 10.92 9.61
C PHE A 11 15.05 9.80 10.58
N SER A 12 14.08 10.05 11.46
CA SER A 12 13.42 8.95 12.18
C SER A 12 12.90 7.91 11.19
N PRO A 13 12.85 6.61 11.56
CA PRO A 13 12.35 5.54 10.70
C PRO A 13 11.01 5.90 10.04
N ASP A 14 10.10 6.50 10.80
CA ASP A 14 8.77 6.93 10.33
C ASP A 14 8.84 8.02 9.26
N GLY A 15 9.75 8.99 9.41
CA GLY A 15 9.95 10.06 8.42
C GLY A 15 10.50 9.54 7.08
N GLN A 16 11.29 8.45 7.12
CA GLN A 16 11.74 7.79 5.89
C GLN A 16 10.60 7.02 5.23
N ILE A 17 9.76 6.31 6.01
CA ILE A 17 8.60 5.59 5.50
C ILE A 17 7.65 6.57 4.79
N ASP A 18 7.26 7.65 5.45
CA ASP A 18 6.33 8.63 4.87
C ASP A 18 6.87 9.29 3.59
N HIS A 19 8.18 9.54 3.53
CA HIS A 19 8.83 10.03 2.31
C HIS A 19 8.69 9.01 1.15
N HIS A 20 8.97 7.73 1.39
CA HIS A 20 8.88 6.70 0.35
C HIS A 20 7.43 6.41 -0.05
N VAL A 21 6.50 6.41 0.91
CA VAL A 21 5.05 6.32 0.66
C VAL A 21 4.62 7.43 -0.30
N THR A 22 5.02 8.68 -0.01
CA THR A 22 4.68 9.84 -0.83
C THR A 22 5.22 9.69 -2.26
N GLU A 23 6.47 9.26 -2.42
CA GLU A 23 7.06 9.06 -3.74
C GLU A 23 6.40 7.91 -4.52
N ILE A 24 6.03 6.81 -3.86
CA ILE A 24 5.27 5.71 -4.50
C ILE A 24 3.93 6.22 -5.02
N LEU A 25 3.16 6.93 -4.18
CA LEU A 25 1.84 7.45 -4.57
C LEU A 25 1.95 8.45 -5.72
N ARG A 26 2.94 9.34 -5.69
CA ARG A 26 3.21 10.31 -6.76
C ARG A 26 3.61 9.62 -8.07
N LEU A 27 4.44 8.58 -8.01
CA LEU A 27 4.80 7.79 -9.19
C LEU A 27 3.57 7.04 -9.74
N ALA A 28 2.77 6.44 -8.87
CA ALA A 28 1.55 5.74 -9.26
C ALA A 28 0.55 6.67 -9.94
N GLU A 29 0.28 7.86 -9.39
CA GLU A 29 -0.59 8.88 -9.98
C GLU A 29 -0.16 9.25 -11.41
N ARG A 30 1.15 9.45 -11.62
CA ARG A 30 1.70 9.73 -12.95
C ARG A 30 1.59 8.54 -13.90
N THR A 31 1.72 7.33 -13.37
CA THR A 31 1.72 6.08 -14.15
C THR A 31 0.29 5.63 -14.47
N THR A 32 -0.71 6.02 -13.68
CA THR A 32 -2.13 5.77 -14.00
C THR A 32 -2.55 6.38 -15.33
N HIS A 33 -1.81 7.33 -15.91
CA HIS A 33 -2.11 7.88 -17.24
C HIS A 33 -1.24 7.28 -18.37
N THR A 34 -0.39 6.30 -18.06
CA THR A 34 0.50 5.62 -19.01
C THR A 34 -0.07 4.26 -19.47
N ARG A 35 0.69 3.49 -20.25
CA ARG A 35 0.18 2.28 -20.93
C ARG A 35 -0.31 1.24 -19.92
N ARG A 36 -1.33 0.50 -20.32
CA ARG A 36 -2.02 -0.55 -19.53
C ARG A 36 -1.08 -1.58 -18.87
N ALA A 37 -0.01 -2.01 -19.56
CA ALA A 37 0.95 -2.96 -19.01
C ALA A 37 1.74 -2.42 -17.81
N ASP A 38 1.96 -1.09 -17.76
CA ASP A 38 2.71 -0.43 -16.69
C ASP A 38 1.90 -0.38 -15.38
N ARG A 39 0.57 -0.49 -15.46
CA ARG A 39 -0.36 -0.44 -14.32
C ARG A 39 -0.37 -1.71 -13.48
N HIS A 40 -0.08 -2.89 -14.06
CA HIS A 40 -0.09 -4.16 -13.32
C HIS A 40 0.92 -4.17 -12.17
N PHE A 41 2.04 -3.46 -12.33
CA PHE A 41 3.10 -3.37 -11.34
C PHE A 41 2.80 -2.38 -10.20
N LEU A 42 1.70 -1.63 -10.27
CA LEU A 42 1.37 -0.60 -9.27
C LEU A 42 0.58 -1.14 -8.09
N VAL A 43 -0.13 -2.27 -8.22
CA VAL A 43 -1.07 -2.70 -7.16
C VAL A 43 -0.36 -3.10 -5.88
N PHE A 44 0.77 -3.80 -5.95
CA PHE A 44 1.55 -4.12 -4.75
C PHE A 44 2.20 -2.89 -4.12
N PRO A 45 2.92 -2.01 -4.86
CA PRO A 45 3.44 -0.76 -4.31
C PRO A 45 2.36 0.12 -3.66
N LEU A 46 1.19 0.25 -4.29
CA LEU A 46 0.07 1.00 -3.72
C LEU A 46 -0.43 0.40 -2.41
N PHE A 47 -0.49 -0.93 -2.32
CA PHE A 47 -0.85 -1.60 -1.08
C PHE A 47 0.15 -1.29 0.02
N LEU A 48 1.43 -1.48 -0.28
CA LEU A 48 2.50 -1.28 0.69
C LEU A 48 2.51 0.17 1.18
N ALA A 49 2.36 1.13 0.26
CA ALA A 49 2.29 2.55 0.58
C ALA A 49 1.09 2.86 1.49
N GLY A 50 -0.10 2.34 1.19
CA GLY A 50 -1.29 2.52 2.01
C GLY A 50 -1.20 1.85 3.39
N ALA A 51 -0.65 0.63 3.46
CA ALA A 51 -0.54 -0.13 4.71
C ALA A 51 0.44 0.51 5.69
N THR A 52 1.51 1.14 5.21
CA THR A 52 2.60 1.71 6.02
C THR A 52 2.49 3.21 6.27
N ALA A 53 1.63 3.91 5.53
CA ALA A 53 1.43 5.35 5.71
C ALA A 53 1.06 5.71 7.15
N SER A 54 1.66 6.76 7.71
CA SER A 54 1.24 7.29 9.02
C SER A 54 -0.03 8.14 8.90
N ALA A 55 -0.14 8.93 7.83
CA ALA A 55 -1.20 9.89 7.61
C ALA A 55 -2.42 9.27 6.88
N SER A 56 -3.63 9.52 7.40
CA SER A 56 -4.88 9.06 6.79
C SER A 56 -5.06 9.53 5.35
N GLY A 57 -4.58 10.73 5.00
CA GLY A 57 -4.61 11.26 3.63
C GLY A 57 -3.86 10.39 2.62
N LEU A 58 -2.69 9.87 2.99
CA LEU A 58 -1.89 8.99 2.13
C LEU A 58 -2.56 7.61 1.96
N LYS A 59 -3.21 7.11 3.02
CA LYS A 59 -4.01 5.87 2.97
C LYS A 59 -5.20 6.01 2.02
N MET A 60 -5.92 7.14 2.10
CA MET A 60 -7.04 7.43 1.21
C MET A 60 -6.58 7.54 -0.25
N MET A 61 -5.47 8.24 -0.50
CA MET A 61 -4.90 8.35 -1.84
C MET A 61 -4.54 6.98 -2.44
N ALA A 62 -3.95 6.07 -1.66
CA ALA A 62 -3.68 4.71 -2.10
C ALA A 62 -4.97 3.96 -2.51
N MET A 63 -6.03 4.09 -1.70
CA MET A 63 -7.34 3.48 -1.97
C MET A 63 -8.01 4.05 -3.23
N GLU A 64 -7.93 5.36 -3.43
CA GLU A 64 -8.47 6.04 -4.62
C GLU A 64 -7.75 5.61 -5.90
N LEU A 65 -6.40 5.56 -5.85
CA LEU A 65 -5.60 5.08 -6.97
C LEU A 65 -5.93 3.63 -7.31
N MET A 66 -6.06 2.72 -6.32
CA MET A 66 -6.51 1.35 -6.58
C MET A 66 -7.92 1.29 -7.16
N THR A 67 -8.84 2.13 -6.68
CA THR A 67 -10.22 2.20 -7.20
C THR A 67 -10.22 2.58 -8.67
N SER A 68 -9.38 3.54 -9.07
CA SER A 68 -9.22 3.94 -10.48
C SER A 68 -8.70 2.81 -11.39
N MET A 69 -8.07 1.79 -10.80
CA MET A 69 -7.55 0.62 -11.52
C MET A 69 -8.54 -0.55 -11.55
N GLU A 70 -9.70 -0.43 -10.89
CA GLU A 70 -10.74 -1.47 -10.87
C GLU A 70 -11.49 -1.60 -12.21
N ASP A 71 -11.30 -0.65 -13.13
CA ASP A 71 -11.96 -0.64 -14.42
C ASP A 71 -11.69 -1.93 -15.21
N LYS A 72 -12.80 -2.63 -15.51
CA LYS A 72 -12.80 -4.00 -16.03
C LYS A 72 -12.20 -4.14 -17.41
N GLU A 73 -12.11 -3.05 -18.17
CA GLU A 73 -11.51 -3.07 -19.50
C GLU A 73 -10.06 -3.52 -19.46
N ASP A 74 -9.37 -3.34 -18.31
CA ASP A 74 -7.94 -3.56 -18.17
C ASP A 74 -7.50 -4.97 -17.77
N GLY A 75 -8.42 -5.87 -17.38
CA GLY A 75 -8.09 -7.22 -16.90
C GLY A 75 -7.47 -7.25 -15.49
N MET A 76 -7.07 -6.08 -14.97
CA MET A 76 -6.53 -5.88 -13.62
C MET A 76 -7.62 -5.65 -12.56
N GLY A 77 -8.84 -5.34 -12.97
CA GLY A 77 -9.86 -4.81 -12.06
C GLY A 77 -10.17 -5.71 -10.86
N ARG A 78 -10.09 -7.03 -11.05
CA ARG A 78 -10.27 -7.99 -9.96
C ARG A 78 -9.11 -7.98 -8.96
N ASN A 79 -7.86 -7.91 -9.42
CA ASN A 79 -6.69 -7.88 -8.54
C ASN A 79 -6.59 -6.56 -7.78
N ALA A 80 -6.86 -5.44 -8.45
CA ALA A 80 -6.95 -4.12 -7.82
C ALA A 80 -8.05 -4.11 -6.75
N ALA A 81 -9.25 -4.61 -7.07
CA ALA A 81 -10.36 -4.67 -6.12
C ALA A 81 -10.09 -5.58 -4.92
N THR A 82 -9.52 -6.77 -5.15
CA THR A 82 -9.14 -7.66 -4.05
C THR A 82 -8.09 -7.01 -3.16
N THR A 83 -7.05 -6.40 -3.74
CA THR A 83 -5.99 -5.75 -2.95
C THR A 83 -6.50 -4.54 -2.19
N ARG A 84 -7.40 -3.75 -2.78
CA ARG A 84 -8.06 -2.63 -2.11
C ARG A 84 -8.91 -3.11 -0.93
N ALA A 85 -9.64 -4.22 -1.08
CA ALA A 85 -10.42 -4.81 0.01
C ALA A 85 -9.51 -5.27 1.17
N ILE A 86 -8.37 -5.88 0.87
CA ILE A 86 -7.37 -6.25 1.90
C ILE A 86 -6.83 -4.98 2.60
N LEU A 87 -6.48 -3.94 1.84
CA LEU A 87 -5.98 -2.69 2.41
C LEU A 87 -7.03 -2.03 3.32
N GLN A 88 -8.31 -2.12 2.97
CA GLN A 88 -9.41 -1.65 3.83
C GLN A 88 -9.44 -2.39 5.17
N ILE A 89 -9.30 -3.72 5.18
CA ILE A 89 -9.26 -4.53 6.41
C ILE A 89 -8.07 -4.11 7.29
N VAL A 90 -6.89 -3.89 6.68
CA VAL A 90 -5.70 -3.39 7.38
C VAL A 90 -6.00 -2.03 8.03
N TYR A 91 -6.63 -1.11 7.29
CA TYR A 91 -6.98 0.23 7.79
C TYR A 91 -7.93 0.15 8.99
N GLU A 92 -8.99 -0.67 8.89
CA GLU A 92 -9.97 -0.87 9.96
C GLU A 92 -9.27 -1.39 11.23
N ARG A 93 -8.37 -2.37 11.08
CA ARG A 93 -7.60 -2.92 12.20
C ARG A 93 -6.64 -1.91 12.83
N GLN A 94 -5.99 -1.09 12.01
CA GLN A 94 -5.12 0.00 12.49
C GLN A 94 -5.92 1.04 13.28
N LEU A 95 -7.10 1.42 12.79
CA LEU A 95 -7.99 2.36 13.46
C LEU A 95 -8.51 1.81 14.79
N GLU A 96 -8.95 0.55 14.83
CA GLU A 96 -9.35 -0.12 16.07
C GLU A 96 -8.24 -0.09 17.12
N ARG A 97 -7.02 -0.46 16.75
CA ARG A 97 -5.87 -0.43 17.68
C ARG A 97 -5.57 0.97 18.17
N PHE A 98 -5.62 1.96 17.30
CA PHE A 98 -5.43 3.36 17.68
C PHE A 98 -6.45 3.79 18.76
N MET A 99 -7.72 3.44 18.57
CA MET A 99 -8.79 3.78 19.52
C MET A 99 -8.65 3.08 20.87
N HIS A 100 -8.13 1.85 20.92
CA HIS A 100 -8.03 1.06 22.15
C HIS A 100 -6.72 1.23 22.92
N VAL A 101 -5.61 1.45 22.22
CA VAL A 101 -4.25 1.42 22.79
C VAL A 101 -3.56 2.79 22.71
N GLY A 102 -4.13 3.75 21.99
CA GLY A 102 -3.56 5.10 21.80
C GLY A 102 -2.35 5.14 20.85
N HIS A 103 -1.96 3.99 20.31
CA HIS A 103 -0.91 3.86 19.31
C HIS A 103 -1.41 2.95 18.19
N THR A 104 -1.18 3.36 16.95
CA THR A 104 -1.22 2.48 15.78
C THR A 104 -0.01 1.55 15.87
N PHE A 105 -0.05 0.56 16.76
CA PHE A 105 0.92 -0.53 16.72
C PHE A 105 0.87 -1.11 15.32
N ASP A 106 1.98 -0.98 14.62
CA ASP A 106 2.24 -1.44 13.25
C ASP A 106 1.48 -2.75 13.05
N VAL A 107 0.36 -2.66 12.32
CA VAL A 107 -0.45 -3.84 12.05
C VAL A 107 0.40 -4.65 11.10
N ASP A 108 0.90 -5.79 11.59
CA ASP A 108 1.55 -6.77 10.74
C ASP A 108 0.48 -7.30 9.77
N TRP A 109 0.42 -6.64 8.63
CA TRP A 109 -0.52 -6.91 7.58
C TRP A 109 -0.28 -8.30 6.98
N SER A 110 0.93 -8.85 7.10
CA SER A 110 1.26 -10.19 6.62
C SER A 110 0.62 -11.26 7.52
N ASP A 111 0.74 -11.08 8.84
CA ASP A 111 0.07 -11.93 9.83
C ASP A 111 -1.46 -11.79 9.76
N LEU A 112 -1.97 -10.56 9.59
CA LEU A 112 -3.40 -10.31 9.41
C LEU A 112 -3.95 -11.03 8.18
N MET A 113 -3.25 -10.95 7.05
CA MET A 113 -3.64 -11.66 5.84
C MET A 113 -3.63 -13.18 6.04
N ALA A 114 -2.64 -13.72 6.75
CA ALA A 114 -2.58 -15.14 7.06
C ALA A 114 -3.74 -15.59 7.97
N GLN A 115 -4.13 -14.77 8.96
CA GLN A 115 -5.26 -15.05 9.86
C GLN A 115 -6.60 -15.03 9.14
N GLU A 116 -6.80 -14.09 8.23
CA GLU A 116 -8.04 -13.92 7.45
C GLU A 116 -8.12 -14.86 6.24
N GLY A 117 -7.12 -15.71 6.01
CA GLY A 117 -7.03 -16.59 4.84
C GLY A 117 -6.92 -15.82 3.51
N LEU A 118 -6.47 -14.57 3.58
CA LEU A 118 -6.30 -13.68 2.43
C LEU A 118 -4.92 -13.93 1.82
N GLN A 119 -4.89 -14.28 0.55
CA GLN A 119 -3.66 -14.28 -0.22
C GLN A 119 -3.62 -13.01 -1.05
N MET A 120 -2.50 -12.29 -0.96
CA MET A 120 -2.18 -11.25 -1.92
C MET A 120 -2.14 -11.90 -3.30
N VAL A 121 -3.12 -11.57 -4.13
CA VAL A 121 -3.28 -12.20 -5.45
C VAL A 121 -2.07 -11.87 -6.30
N ASN A 122 -1.50 -12.91 -6.90
CA ASN A 122 -0.26 -12.92 -7.66
C ASN A 122 -0.03 -11.63 -8.48
N PHE A 123 1.02 -10.87 -8.15
CA PHE A 123 1.39 -9.61 -8.81
C PHE A 123 2.17 -9.86 -10.11
N GLY A 124 1.57 -10.64 -11.00
CA GLY A 124 2.03 -10.81 -12.39
C GLY A 124 2.22 -12.26 -12.80
N PHE A 125 1.34 -12.73 -13.68
CA PHE A 125 1.65 -13.56 -14.84
C PHE A 125 0.67 -13.20 -15.97
#